data_AF-A0A496U4U6-F1
#
_entry.id   AF-A0A496U4U6-F1
#
_cell.length_a   1.000
_cell.length_b   1.000
_cell.length_c   1.000
_cell.angle_alpha   90.00
_cell.angle_beta   90.00
_cell.angle_gamma   90.00
#
_symmetry.space_group_name_H-M   'P 1'
#
loop_
_entity.id
_entity.type
_entity.pdbx_description
1 polymer ?
#
loop_
_entity_poly.entity_id
_entity_poly.type
_entity_poly.pdbx_seq_one_letter_code
_entity_poly.pdbx_strand_id
1 'polypeptide(L)'
;MKRGFTVVELLIVILIISILTAISYPMFTKYKIRAYNAAALSDLKAVYTTELAFYSTYQEFVQISTANITPSGRIFINVVLLDGNNAVFDYNPLSAHVLASSKVDASRTSLVLVTKNTIGTKYFAQDNDFDVVRTKPGVSGQPLQDADVPASTPNQDDLVGWDNL
;
A
#
# COMPACT_ATOMS: atom_id res chain seq x y z
N MET A 1 -51.70 -0.47 -31.97
CA MET A 1 -50.57 -1.22 -32.56
C MET A 1 -49.29 -0.74 -31.90
N LYS A 2 -48.59 -1.59 -31.13
CA LYS A 2 -47.27 -1.24 -30.57
C LYS A 2 -46.25 -1.34 -31.72
N ARG A 3 -45.55 -0.24 -32.03
CA ARG A 3 -44.40 -0.27 -32.95
C ARG A 3 -43.29 -1.09 -32.31
N GLY A 4 -42.86 -2.16 -32.98
CA GLY A 4 -41.71 -2.97 -32.58
C GLY A 4 -40.40 -2.26 -32.95
N PHE A 5 -39.36 -2.47 -32.15
CA PHE A 5 -38.01 -1.97 -32.40
C PHE A 5 -37.42 -2.65 -33.65
N THR A 6 -36.74 -1.90 -34.52
CA THR A 6 -36.11 -2.48 -35.72
C THR A 6 -34.75 -3.08 -35.39
N VAL A 7 -34.37 -4.13 -36.13
CA VAL A 7 -33.04 -4.76 -35.99
C VAL A 7 -31.92 -3.79 -36.36
N VAL A 8 -32.15 -2.91 -37.33
CA VAL A 8 -31.17 -1.91 -37.77
C VAL A 8 -30.89 -0.88 -36.68
N GLU A 9 -31.93 -0.43 -35.96
CA GLU A 9 -31.76 0.45 -34.79
C GLU A 9 -30.88 -0.22 -33.73
N LEU A 10 -31.07 -1.51 -33.48
CA LEU A 10 -30.24 -2.24 -32.52
C LEU A 10 -28.78 -2.37 -32.97
N LEU A 11 -28.54 -2.61 -34.27
CA LEU A 11 -27.21 -2.76 -34.82
C LEU A 11 -26.37 -1.47 -34.72
N ILE A 12 -26.97 -0.32 -35.00
CA ILE A 12 -26.27 0.97 -34.89
C ILE A 12 -25.93 1.26 -33.41
N VAL A 13 -26.84 0.94 -32.49
CA VAL A 13 -26.58 1.11 -31.04
C VAL A 13 -25.41 0.26 -30.57
N ILE A 14 -25.36 -1.02 -30.96
CA ILE A 14 -24.26 -1.92 -30.59
C ILE A 14 -22.93 -1.43 -31.21
N LEU A 15 -22.96 -0.96 -32.46
CA LEU A 15 -21.79 -0.40 -33.13
C LEU A 15 -21.20 0.77 -32.34
N ILE A 16 -22.04 1.74 -31.94
CA ILE A 16 -21.59 2.91 -31.19
C ILE A 16 -21.03 2.50 -29.81
N ILE A 17 -21.72 1.60 -29.09
CA ILE A 17 -21.25 1.10 -27.78
C ILE A 17 -19.89 0.37 -27.92
N SER A 18 -19.67 -0.38 -29.00
CA SER A 18 -18.40 -1.09 -29.23
C SER A 18 -17.22 -0.13 -29.41
N ILE A 19 -17.42 0.97 -30.14
CA ILE A 19 -16.40 2.00 -30.38
C ILE A 19 -16.06 2.71 -29.07
N LEU A 20 -17.08 3.10 -28.29
CA LEU A 20 -16.88 3.74 -26.98
C LEU A 20 -16.19 2.81 -25.99
N THR A 21 -16.57 1.53 -25.96
CA THR A 21 -15.98 0.54 -25.06
C THR A 21 -14.51 0.29 -25.38
N ALA A 22 -14.14 0.21 -26.67
CA ALA A 22 -12.77 0.01 -27.10
C ALA A 22 -11.81 1.12 -26.59
N ILE A 23 -12.27 2.37 -26.55
CA ILE A 23 -11.51 3.51 -26.03
C ILE A 23 -11.56 3.56 -24.49
N SER A 24 -12.73 3.31 -23.91
CA SER A 24 -12.99 3.45 -22.47
C SER A 24 -12.28 2.38 -21.63
N TYR A 25 -12.26 1.12 -22.08
CA TYR A 25 -11.70 0.00 -21.31
C TYR A 25 -10.22 0.16 -20.90
N PRO A 26 -9.27 0.50 -21.80
CA PRO A 26 -7.87 0.68 -21.39
C PRO A 26 -7.66 1.88 -20.47
N MET A 27 -8.43 2.96 -20.65
CA MET A 27 -8.37 4.13 -19.77
C MET A 27 -8.87 3.81 -18.37
N PHE A 28 -10.00 3.10 -18.28
CA PHE A 28 -10.59 2.67 -17.03
C PHE A 28 -9.63 1.79 -16.21
N THR A 29 -8.96 0.84 -16.88
CA THR A 29 -7.96 -0.03 -16.22
C THR A 29 -6.78 0.78 -15.64
N LYS A 30 -6.25 1.76 -16.40
CA LYS A 30 -5.18 2.64 -15.90
C LYS A 30 -5.64 3.50 -14.72
N TYR A 31 -6.86 4.03 -14.77
CA TYR A 31 -7.44 4.81 -13.69
C TYR A 31 -7.58 3.98 -12.41
N LYS A 32 -8.08 2.74 -12.52
CA LYS A 32 -8.16 1.81 -11.39
C LYS A 32 -6.81 1.55 -10.74
N ILE A 33 -5.77 1.26 -11.54
CA ILE A 33 -4.42 1.02 -11.02
C ILE A 33 -3.89 2.26 -10.26
N ARG A 34 -4.12 3.47 -10.81
CA ARG A 34 -3.75 4.71 -10.13
C ARG A 34 -4.46 4.90 -8.79
N ALA A 35 -5.76 4.58 -8.73
CA ALA A 35 -6.53 4.63 -7.48
C ALA A 35 -5.99 3.65 -6.44
N TYR A 36 -5.65 2.42 -6.84
CA TYR A 36 -5.05 1.43 -5.93
C TYR A 36 -3.66 1.84 -5.43
N ASN A 37 -2.84 2.42 -6.31
CA ASN A 37 -1.54 2.97 -5.92
C ASN A 37 -1.70 4.16 -4.95
N ALA A 38 -2.69 5.03 -5.17
CA ALA A 38 -2.98 6.14 -4.27
C ALA A 38 -3.45 5.67 -2.89
N ALA A 39 -4.25 4.59 -2.83
CA ALA A 39 -4.65 3.97 -1.57
C ALA A 39 -3.44 3.44 -0.79
N ALA A 40 -2.53 2.71 -1.44
CA ALA A 40 -1.31 2.22 -0.79
C ALA A 40 -0.43 3.36 -0.25
N LEU A 41 -0.28 4.45 -1.01
CA LEU A 41 0.46 5.64 -0.55
C LEU A 41 -0.22 6.34 0.64
N SER A 42 -1.55 6.43 0.63
CA SER A 42 -2.32 7.01 1.73
C SER A 42 -2.13 6.19 3.01
N ASP A 43 -2.24 4.86 2.88
CA ASP A 43 -2.06 3.94 3.99
C ASP A 43 -0.62 3.95 4.51
N LEU A 44 0.39 4.10 3.63
CA LEU A 44 1.79 4.26 4.05
C LEU A 44 1.93 5.40 5.05
N LYS A 45 1.41 6.59 4.68
CA LYS A 45 1.51 7.79 5.51
C LYS A 45 0.73 7.63 6.82
N ALA A 46 -0.43 6.99 6.76
CA ALA A 46 -1.26 6.75 7.93
C ALA A 46 -0.56 5.79 8.93
N VAL A 47 -0.06 4.66 8.44
CA VAL A 47 0.69 3.68 9.28
C VAL A 47 1.98 4.30 9.80
N TYR A 48 2.73 5.04 8.97
CA TYR A 48 3.94 5.74 9.39
C TYR A 48 3.65 6.76 10.51
N THR A 49 2.54 7.49 10.42
CA THR A 49 2.12 8.41 11.48
C THR A 49 1.79 7.66 12.78
N THR A 50 1.19 6.47 12.69
CA THR A 50 0.94 5.61 13.86
C THR A 50 2.24 5.07 14.47
N GLU A 51 3.22 4.68 13.65
CA GLU A 51 4.57 4.32 14.10
C GLU A 51 5.25 5.48 14.83
N LEU A 52 5.21 6.70 14.29
CA LEU A 52 5.75 7.88 14.97
C LEU A 52 5.06 8.18 16.30
N ALA A 53 3.74 7.98 16.40
CA ALA A 53 3.01 8.14 17.65
C ALA A 53 3.42 7.10 18.70
N PHE A 54 3.64 5.85 18.27
CA PHE A 54 4.15 4.78 19.13
C PHE A 54 5.58 5.08 19.59
N TYR A 55 6.46 5.51 18.67
CA TYR A 55 7.83 5.92 18.96
C TYR A 55 7.88 7.09 19.96
N SER A 56 7.02 8.09 19.81
CA SER A 56 6.93 9.21 20.77
C SER A 56 6.65 8.75 22.21
N THR A 57 5.86 7.67 22.35
CA THR A 57 5.46 7.14 23.66
C THR A 57 6.50 6.19 24.25
N TYR A 58 7.06 5.28 23.44
CA TYR A 58 7.89 4.17 23.91
C TYR A 58 9.35 4.25 23.46
N GLN A 59 9.72 5.23 22.63
CA GLN A 59 11.05 5.41 22.03
C GLN A 59 11.54 4.20 21.22
N GLU A 60 10.61 3.39 20.72
CA GLU A 60 10.86 2.22 19.89
C GLU A 60 9.91 2.20 18.70
N PHE A 61 10.40 1.79 17.53
CA PHE A 61 9.57 1.46 16.37
C PHE A 61 9.15 -0.01 16.40
N VAL A 62 8.04 -0.31 15.73
CA VAL A 62 7.48 -1.67 15.69
C VAL A 62 7.76 -2.31 14.34
N GLN A 63 8.21 -3.56 14.40
CA GLN A 63 8.30 -4.38 13.20
C GLN A 63 6.92 -4.91 12.84
N ILE A 64 6.45 -4.56 11.64
CA ILE A 64 5.20 -5.01 11.07
C ILE A 64 5.54 -6.10 10.05
N SER A 65 5.07 -7.33 10.28
CA SER A 65 5.07 -8.36 9.25
C SER A 65 3.72 -8.36 8.53
N THR A 66 3.73 -8.72 7.24
CA THR A 66 2.51 -9.03 6.47
C THR A 66 1.62 -10.07 7.16
N ALA A 67 2.19 -10.94 8.00
CA ALA A 67 1.43 -11.92 8.79
C ALA A 67 0.64 -11.30 9.96
N ASN A 68 0.96 -10.07 10.39
CA ASN A 68 0.23 -9.37 11.44
C ASN A 68 -1.06 -8.69 10.91
N ILE A 69 -1.26 -8.68 9.60
CA ILE A 69 -2.41 -8.03 8.96
C ILE A 69 -3.57 -9.01 8.93
N THR A 70 -4.67 -8.65 9.57
CA THR A 70 -5.90 -9.43 9.50
C THR A 70 -6.57 -9.29 8.13
N PRO A 71 -7.48 -10.21 7.74
CA PRO A 71 -8.26 -10.06 6.51
C PRO A 71 -9.10 -8.78 6.43
N SER A 72 -9.38 -8.14 7.58
CA SER A 72 -10.09 -6.85 7.63
C SER A 72 -9.16 -5.65 7.43
N GLY A 73 -7.86 -5.86 7.19
CA GLY A 73 -6.86 -4.81 7.04
C GLY A 73 -6.34 -4.23 8.36
N ARG A 74 -6.68 -4.82 9.51
CA ARG A 74 -6.18 -4.34 10.81
C ARG A 74 -4.78 -4.89 11.06
N ILE A 75 -3.87 -4.04 11.53
CA ILE A 75 -2.57 -4.42 12.08
C ILE A 75 -2.72 -4.43 13.60
N PHE A 76 -2.53 -5.57 14.24
CA PHE A 76 -2.60 -5.68 15.69
C PHE A 76 -1.45 -6.52 16.23
N ILE A 77 -0.56 -5.88 16.99
CA ILE A 77 0.68 -6.49 17.48
C ILE A 77 0.79 -6.25 18.99
N ASN A 78 0.94 -7.34 19.75
CA ASN A 78 1.40 -7.26 21.14
C ASN A 78 2.93 -7.17 21.12
N VAL A 79 3.46 -6.00 21.40
CA VAL A 79 4.89 -5.69 21.35
C VAL A 79 5.47 -5.93 22.74
N VAL A 80 6.55 -6.70 22.81
CA VAL A 80 7.43 -6.72 23.98
C VAL A 80 8.53 -5.70 23.72
N LEU A 81 8.50 -4.60 24.48
CA LEU A 81 9.48 -3.52 24.42
C LEU A 81 10.85 -4.01 24.89
N LEU A 82 11.93 -3.28 24.58
CA LEU A 82 13.29 -3.62 24.99
C LEU A 82 13.48 -3.54 26.51
N ASP A 83 12.65 -2.76 27.21
CA ASP A 83 12.59 -2.71 28.67
C ASP A 83 11.84 -3.90 29.30
N GLY A 84 11.27 -4.79 28.49
CA GLY A 84 10.51 -5.96 28.90
C GLY A 84 9.03 -5.71 29.18
N ASN A 85 8.55 -4.48 29.09
CA ASN A 85 7.13 -4.16 29.23
C ASN A 85 6.35 -4.51 27.94
N ASN A 86 5.05 -4.73 28.10
CA ASN A 86 4.16 -4.99 26.98
C ASN A 86 3.47 -3.70 26.54
N ALA A 87 3.45 -3.47 25.24
CA ALA A 87 2.67 -2.42 24.60
C ALA A 87 1.86 -3.00 23.43
N VAL A 88 0.88 -2.24 22.96
CA VAL A 88 0.04 -2.65 21.83
C VAL A 88 0.23 -1.64 20.71
N PHE A 89 0.60 -2.16 19.55
CA PHE A 89 0.53 -1.43 18.29
C PHE A 89 -0.75 -1.84 17.56
N ASP A 90 -1.62 -0.86 17.30
CA ASP A 90 -2.91 -1.08 16.64
C ASP A 90 -3.15 -0.02 15.58
N TYR A 91 -3.36 -0.47 14.35
CA TYR A 91 -3.79 0.34 13.23
C TYR A 91 -4.98 -0.32 12.54
N ASN A 92 -6.07 0.42 12.35
CA ASN A 92 -7.33 -0.14 11.86
C ASN A 92 -8.13 0.84 10.98
N PRO A 93 -8.50 0.48 9.74
CA PRO A 93 -7.93 -0.55 8.87
C PRO A 93 -7.08 0.04 7.73
N LEU A 94 -6.22 -0.80 7.14
CA LEU A 94 -5.65 -0.59 5.81
C LEU A 94 -6.76 -0.61 4.76
N SER A 95 -6.56 0.13 3.67
CA SER A 95 -7.43 0.09 2.51
C SER A 95 -7.44 -1.31 1.88
N ALA A 96 -8.54 -1.64 1.19
CA ALA A 96 -8.71 -2.97 0.60
C ALA A 96 -7.55 -3.36 -0.34
N HIS A 97 -7.03 -4.58 -0.15
CA HIS A 97 -5.89 -5.15 -0.87
C HIS A 97 -4.55 -4.44 -0.65
N VAL A 98 -4.45 -3.52 0.32
CA VAL A 98 -3.17 -2.97 0.76
C VAL A 98 -2.57 -3.85 1.83
N LEU A 99 -1.27 -4.12 1.67
CA LEU A 99 -0.43 -4.77 2.67
C LEU A 99 0.67 -3.80 3.08
N ALA A 100 1.09 -3.92 4.33
CA ALA A 100 2.18 -3.18 4.94
C ALA A 100 3.19 -4.16 5.53
N SER A 101 4.47 -3.79 5.48
CA SER A 101 5.55 -4.53 6.13
C SER A 101 6.64 -3.53 6.47
N SER A 102 7.25 -3.69 7.63
CA SER A 102 8.35 -2.85 8.07
C SER A 102 9.52 -3.67 8.60
N LYS A 103 10.70 -3.08 8.54
CA LYS A 103 11.89 -3.56 9.22
C LYS A 103 12.42 -2.44 10.11
N VAL A 104 12.86 -2.83 11.28
CA VAL A 104 13.48 -1.95 12.27
C VAL A 104 14.88 -2.46 12.54
N ASP A 105 15.75 -1.56 12.99
CA ASP A 105 17.09 -1.94 13.42
C ASP A 105 17.06 -2.66 14.79
N ALA A 106 18.21 -3.19 15.22
CA ALA A 106 18.31 -3.92 16.48
C ALA A 106 17.99 -3.07 17.73
N SER A 107 18.21 -1.76 17.66
CA SER A 107 17.86 -0.82 18.72
C SER A 107 16.45 -0.24 18.59
N ARG A 108 15.70 -0.58 17.54
CA ARG A 108 14.34 -0.09 17.24
C ARG A 108 14.23 1.44 17.17
N THR A 109 15.29 2.11 16.73
CA THR A 109 15.35 3.56 16.55
C THR A 109 15.31 3.99 15.10
N SER A 110 15.48 3.06 14.15
CA SER A 110 15.26 3.26 12.72
C SER A 110 14.16 2.30 12.22
N LEU A 111 13.46 2.72 11.16
CA LEU A 111 12.31 2.09 10.57
C LEU A 111 12.29 2.34 9.06
N VAL A 112 12.23 1.25 8.31
CA VAL A 112 11.80 1.26 6.91
C VAL A 112 10.42 0.63 6.82
N LEU A 113 9.42 1.40 6.42
CA LEU A 113 8.06 0.94 6.20
C LEU A 113 7.77 0.89 4.70
N VAL A 114 7.18 -0.22 4.24
CA VAL A 114 6.74 -0.39 2.85
C VAL A 114 5.27 -0.76 2.82
N THR A 115 4.52 -0.15 1.91
CA THR A 115 3.18 -0.59 1.55
C THR A 115 3.07 -0.91 0.06
N LYS A 116 2.15 -1.81 -0.26
CA LYS A 116 1.75 -2.09 -1.63
C LYS A 116 0.30 -2.53 -1.68
N ASN A 117 -0.43 -2.06 -2.68
CA ASN A 117 -1.69 -2.67 -3.07
C ASN A 117 -1.40 -3.86 -3.97
N THR A 118 -1.97 -5.04 -3.69
CA THR A 118 -1.77 -6.27 -4.50
C THR A 118 -2.18 -6.06 -5.97
N ILE A 119 -3.17 -5.22 -6.26
CA ILE A 119 -3.60 -4.88 -7.63
C ILE A 119 -2.80 -3.70 -8.20
N GLY A 120 -2.16 -2.92 -7.32
CA GLY A 120 -1.26 -1.84 -7.67
C GLY A 120 -0.01 -2.32 -8.40
N THR A 121 0.69 -1.35 -8.98
CA THR A 121 1.91 -1.56 -9.78
C THR A 121 3.13 -0.88 -9.15
N LYS A 122 2.99 -0.37 -7.93
CA LYS A 122 4.05 0.34 -7.22
C LYS A 122 4.11 -0.10 -5.77
N TYR A 123 5.33 -0.21 -5.28
CA TYR A 123 5.64 -0.21 -3.86
C TYR A 123 5.87 1.24 -3.43
N PHE A 124 5.45 1.58 -2.23
CA PHE A 124 5.75 2.85 -1.59
C PHE A 124 6.48 2.58 -0.30
N ALA A 125 7.55 3.31 -0.05
CA ALA A 125 8.38 3.13 1.13
C ALA A 125 8.68 4.47 1.77
N GLN A 126 8.82 4.46 3.08
CA GLN A 126 9.31 5.58 3.85
C GLN A 126 10.31 5.06 4.88
N ASP A 127 11.45 5.74 4.91
CA ASP A 127 12.50 5.60 5.91
C ASP A 127 12.29 6.69 6.95
N ASN A 128 12.46 6.41 8.24
CA ASN A 128 12.33 7.43 9.27
C ASN A 128 13.51 8.41 9.31
N ASP A 129 14.68 7.97 8.83
CA ASP A 129 15.91 8.78 8.85
C ASP A 129 15.90 9.84 7.75
N PHE A 130 15.06 9.65 6.73
CA PHE A 130 14.86 10.57 5.60
C PHE A 130 13.37 10.85 5.37
N ASP A 131 12.94 12.11 5.50
CA ASP A 131 11.54 12.51 5.31
C ASP A 131 11.11 12.58 3.83
N VAL A 132 11.32 11.48 3.10
CA VAL A 132 11.00 11.35 1.67
C VAL A 132 10.35 10.00 1.42
N VAL A 133 9.16 10.03 0.84
CA VAL A 133 8.51 8.82 0.32
C VAL A 133 9.19 8.42 -0.98
N ARG A 134 9.60 7.16 -1.08
CA ARG A 134 10.15 6.56 -2.29
C ARG A 134 9.23 5.50 -2.87
N THR A 135 9.45 5.19 -4.15
CA THR A 135 8.67 4.21 -4.89
C THR A 135 9.57 3.27 -5.67
N LYS A 136 9.12 2.02 -5.80
CA LYS A 136 9.75 1.02 -6.64
C LYS A 136 8.68 0.39 -7.55
N PRO A 137 8.97 0.14 -8.83
CA PRO A 137 8.03 -0.54 -9.71
C PRO A 137 7.72 -1.95 -9.20
N GLY A 138 6.47 -2.36 -9.36
CA GLY A 138 5.99 -3.68 -8.99
C GLY A 138 5.01 -4.23 -10.02
N VAL A 139 4.70 -5.51 -9.89
CA VAL A 139 3.73 -6.19 -10.77
C VAL A 139 2.37 -6.29 -10.09
N SER A 140 1.31 -6.04 -10.85
CA SER A 140 -0.07 -6.27 -10.41
C SER A 140 -0.31 -7.76 -10.16
N GLY A 141 -1.00 -8.08 -9.07
CA GLY A 141 -1.26 -9.43 -8.60
C GLY A 141 -0.20 -9.97 -7.64
N GLN A 142 0.96 -9.32 -7.52
CA GLN A 142 1.99 -9.73 -6.56
C GLN A 142 1.77 -9.02 -5.22
N PRO A 143 1.45 -9.76 -4.14
CA PRO A 143 1.34 -9.17 -2.81
C PRO A 143 2.71 -8.71 -2.31
N LEU A 144 2.71 -7.79 -1.34
CA LEU A 144 3.91 -7.45 -0.57
C LEU A 144 4.39 -8.69 0.20
N GLN A 145 5.70 -8.91 0.22
CA GLN A 145 6.34 -9.87 1.11
C GLN A 145 7.30 -9.17 2.05
N ASP A 146 7.54 -9.72 3.24
CA ASP A 146 8.49 -9.12 4.21
C ASP A 146 9.94 -9.08 3.67
N ALA A 147 10.25 -9.93 2.68
CA ALA A 147 11.53 -9.90 1.97
C ALA A 147 11.67 -8.71 1.00
N ASP A 148 10.56 -8.09 0.57
CA ASP A 148 10.60 -6.92 -0.32
C ASP A 148 11.06 -5.65 0.41
N VAL A 149 11.04 -5.66 1.75
CA VAL A 149 11.45 -4.55 2.61
C VAL A 149 12.97 -4.59 2.80
N PRO A 150 13.72 -3.53 2.45
CA PRO A 150 15.13 -3.41 2.80
C PRO A 150 15.35 -3.44 4.32
N ALA A 151 16.54 -3.86 4.75
CA ALA A 151 16.89 -3.71 6.17
C ALA A 151 16.89 -2.22 6.56
N SER A 152 16.59 -1.93 7.82
CA SER A 152 16.64 -0.58 8.38
C SER A 152 17.95 -0.40 9.15
N THR A 153 18.67 0.68 8.86
CA THR A 153 20.00 0.99 9.37
C THR A 153 20.05 2.46 9.80
N PRO A 154 20.29 2.75 11.10
CA PRO A 154 20.24 4.11 11.60
C PRO A 154 21.18 5.07 10.87
N ASN A 155 20.65 6.24 10.48
CA ASN A 155 21.36 7.32 9.80
C ASN A 155 21.91 6.93 8.41
N GLN A 156 21.34 5.91 7.77
CA GLN A 156 21.68 5.52 6.41
C GLN A 156 20.43 5.58 5.56
N ASP A 157 20.61 5.90 4.28
CA ASP A 157 19.51 5.82 3.32
C ASP A 157 19.34 4.35 2.95
N ASP A 158 18.33 3.69 3.51
CA ASP A 158 18.07 2.27 3.25
C ASP A 158 17.27 2.03 1.96
N LEU A 159 16.76 3.10 1.35
CA LEU A 159 15.95 3.06 0.15
C LEU A 159 16.76 3.42 -1.10
N VAL A 160 18.07 3.16 -1.11
CA VAL A 160 18.92 3.35 -2.30
C VAL A 160 18.38 2.56 -3.48
N GLY A 161 18.27 3.20 -4.64
CA GLY A 161 17.75 2.60 -5.86
C GLY A 161 16.22 2.57 -5.96
N TRP A 162 15.51 3.16 -4.99
CA TRP A 162 14.10 3.51 -5.12
C TRP A 162 13.99 4.94 -5.68
N ASP A 163 12.95 5.18 -6.49
CA ASP A 163 12.69 6.48 -7.09
C ASP A 163 12.04 7.41 -6.08
N ASN A 164 12.37 8.70 -6.11
CA ASN A 164 11.61 9.71 -5.36
C ASN A 164 10.19 9.83 -5.94
N LEU A 165 9.21 9.98 -5.07
CA LEU A 165 7.80 10.13 -5.46
C LEU A 165 7.52 11.45 -6.18
#